data_AF-A0A5U4D806-F1
#
_entry.id   AF-A0A5U4D806-F1
#
_cell.length_a   1.000
_cell.length_b   1.000
_cell.length_c   1.000
_cell.angle_alpha   90.00
_cell.angle_beta   90.00
_cell.angle_gamma   90.00
#
_symmetry.space_group_name_H-M   'P 1'
#
loop_
_entity.id
_entity.type
_entity.pdbx_description
1 polymer ?
#
loop_
_entity_poly.entity_id
_entity_poly.type
_entity_poly.pdbx_seq_one_letter_code
_entity_poly.pdbx_strand_id
1 'polypeptide(L)'
;NWDYGKATQERLSLSVQMAKANKLPDGFIWTDADNNDIPMTSGELINLSDAIDQAMFTKGLQIHMRQRQMKEELEKLTDAQAVMDYVVGWPE
;
A
#
# COMPACT_ATOMS: atom_id res chain seq x y z
N ASN A 1 -4.46 11.41 2.26
CA ASN A 1 -4.94 10.26 1.46
C ASN A 1 -3.84 9.20 1.37
N TRP A 2 -4.17 7.91 1.40
CA TRP A 2 -3.19 6.84 1.21
C TRP A 2 -2.96 6.62 -0.29
N ASP A 3 -1.77 6.98 -0.78
CA ASP A 3 -1.37 6.83 -2.20
C ASP A 3 -0.22 5.83 -2.37
N TYR A 4 -0.17 4.81 -1.50
CA TYR A 4 0.75 3.68 -1.63
C TYR A 4 -0.02 2.39 -1.87
N GLY A 5 -1.16 2.50 -2.57
CA GLY A 5 -2.08 1.39 -2.81
C GLY A 5 -1.82 0.70 -4.15
N LYS A 6 -2.59 -0.37 -4.41
CA LYS A 6 -2.55 -1.10 -5.68
C LYS A 6 -2.83 -0.19 -6.88
N ALA A 7 -3.74 0.77 -6.75
CA ALA A 7 -4.04 1.73 -7.81
C ALA A 7 -2.80 2.58 -8.20
N THR A 8 -2.03 3.03 -7.20
CA THR A 8 -0.78 3.77 -7.43
C THR A 8 0.27 2.88 -8.09
N GLN A 9 0.44 1.65 -7.58
CA GLN A 9 1.35 0.65 -8.15
C GLN A 9 1.02 0.38 -9.63
N GLU A 10 -0.26 0.19 -9.96
CA GLU A 10 -0.71 -0.07 -11.33
C GLU A 10 -0.39 1.10 -12.28
N ARG A 11 -0.67 2.33 -11.85
CA ARG A 11 -0.35 3.55 -12.62
C ARG A 11 1.16 3.69 -12.86
N LEU A 12 1.99 3.34 -11.87
CA LEU A 12 3.44 3.47 -11.94
C LEU A 12 4.12 2.36 -12.76
N SER A 13 3.48 1.19 -12.87
CA SER A 13 4.08 -0.07 -13.33
C SER A 13 4.79 0.01 -14.69
N LEU A 14 4.13 0.55 -15.71
CA LEU A 14 4.70 0.65 -17.05
C LEU A 14 5.89 1.61 -17.09
N SER A 15 5.76 2.76 -16.43
CA SER A 15 6.83 3.76 -16.37
C SER A 15 8.06 3.20 -15.66
N VAL A 16 7.87 2.44 -14.57
CA VAL A 16 8.95 1.73 -13.86
C VAL A 16 9.59 0.66 -14.74
N GLN A 17 8.80 -0.08 -15.52
CA GLN A 17 9.34 -1.05 -16.48
C GLN A 17 10.25 -0.36 -17.51
N MET A 18 9.85 0.79 -18.03
CA MET A 18 10.65 1.58 -18.97
C MET A 18 11.92 2.14 -18.32
N ALA A 19 11.83 2.62 -17.07
CA ALA A 19 12.99 3.06 -16.29
C ALA A 19 13.99 1.92 -16.07
N LYS A 20 13.52 0.73 -15.66
CA LYS A 20 14.37 -0.48 -15.48
C LYS A 20 15.04 -0.92 -16.78
N ALA A 21 14.39 -0.69 -17.92
CA ALA A 21 14.93 -0.99 -19.25
C ALA A 21 15.84 0.11 -19.81
N ASN A 22 16.10 1.20 -19.07
CA ASN A 22 16.80 2.40 -19.56
C ASN A 22 16.18 3.00 -20.83
N LYS A 23 14.84 2.95 -20.93
CA LYS A 23 14.05 3.46 -22.06
C LYS A 23 13.07 4.55 -21.64
N LEU A 24 13.21 5.09 -20.42
CA LEU A 24 12.44 6.24 -19.99
C LEU A 24 12.89 7.47 -20.81
N PRO A 25 11.96 8.23 -21.41
CA PRO A 25 12.34 9.40 -22.21
C PRO A 25 12.92 10.51 -21.34
N ASP A 26 13.79 11.33 -21.93
CA ASP A 26 14.28 12.56 -21.28
C ASP A 26 13.11 13.49 -20.96
N GLY A 27 13.16 14.10 -19.76
CA GLY A 27 12.10 15.00 -19.30
C GLY A 27 10.80 14.28 -18.89
N PHE A 28 10.85 12.97 -18.59
CA PHE A 28 9.70 12.25 -18.06
C PHE A 28 9.11 12.90 -16.80
N ILE A 29 7.77 12.93 -16.76
CA ILE A 29 6.99 13.47 -15.65
C ILE A 29 6.09 12.36 -15.12
N TRP A 30 6.11 12.17 -13.81
CA TRP A 30 5.12 11.40 -13.08
C TRP A 30 4.05 12.34 -12.54
N THR A 31 2.79 12.10 -12.91
CA THR A 31 1.65 12.81 -12.33
C THR A 31 1.13 12.00 -11.14
N ASP A 32 1.21 12.56 -9.93
CA ASP A 32 0.80 11.90 -8.69
C ASP A 32 -0.75 11.76 -8.56
N ALA A 33 -1.27 11.21 -7.46
CA ALA A 33 -2.72 11.06 -7.27
C ALA A 33 -3.48 12.38 -7.12
N ASP A 34 -2.79 13.47 -6.79
CA ASP A 34 -3.38 14.79 -6.61
C ASP A 34 -3.24 15.65 -7.89
N ASN A 35 -2.81 15.05 -9.00
CA ASN A 35 -2.53 15.67 -10.30
C ASN A 35 -1.38 16.69 -10.29
N ASN A 36 -0.38 16.49 -9.44
CA ASN A 36 0.85 17.26 -9.50
C ASN A 36 1.86 16.58 -10.43
N ASP A 37 2.41 17.36 -11.35
CA ASP A 37 3.45 16.92 -12.28
C ASP A 37 4.83 16.97 -11.63
N ILE A 38 5.42 15.81 -11.40
CA ILE A 38 6.72 15.64 -10.75
C ILE A 38 7.73 15.16 -11.79
N PRO A 39 8.72 15.96 -12.18
CA PRO A 39 9.83 15.49 -13.00
C PRO A 39 10.58 14.38 -12.26
N MET A 40 10.82 13.25 -12.93
CA MET A 40 11.48 12.10 -12.31
C MET A 40 12.52 11.50 -13.24
N THR A 41 13.68 11.20 -12.68
CA THR A 41 14.68 10.32 -13.29
C THR A 41 14.25 8.86 -13.19
N SER A 42 14.85 7.99 -14.02
CA SER A 42 14.66 6.53 -13.91
C SER A 42 14.95 6.00 -12.51
N GLY A 43 16.00 6.51 -11.85
CA GLY A 43 16.38 6.08 -10.51
C GLY A 43 15.36 6.47 -9.45
N GLU A 44 14.87 7.72 -9.49
CA GLU A 44 13.84 8.18 -8.56
C GLU A 44 12.52 7.42 -8.75
N LEU A 45 12.16 7.12 -10.00
CA LEU A 45 10.95 6.37 -10.32
C LEU A 45 11.01 4.92 -9.80
N ILE A 46 12.17 4.28 -9.93
CA ILE A 46 12.41 2.94 -9.37
C ILE A 46 12.34 2.98 -7.84
N ASN A 47 13.01 3.94 -7.21
CA ASN A 47 12.98 4.09 -5.75
C ASN A 47 11.56 4.34 -5.21
N LEU A 48 10.76 5.12 -5.94
CA LEU A 48 9.35 5.34 -5.59
C LEU A 48 8.55 4.02 -5.67
N SER A 49 8.76 3.23 -6.73
CA SER A 49 8.13 1.91 -6.85
C SER A 49 8.49 0.98 -5.70
N ASP A 50 9.78 0.93 -5.33
CA ASP A 50 10.25 0.07 -4.24
C ASP A 50 9.67 0.52 -2.90
N ALA A 51 9.55 1.84 -2.67
CA ALA A 51 8.90 2.38 -1.48
C ALA A 51 7.40 2.06 -1.42
N ILE A 52 6.69 2.09 -2.55
CA ILE A 52 5.29 1.66 -2.65
C ILE A 52 5.15 0.18 -2.34
N ASP A 53 5.98 -0.67 -2.94
CA ASP A 53 5.94 -2.12 -2.71
C ASP A 53 6.22 -2.45 -1.22
N GLN A 54 7.20 -1.78 -0.61
CA GLN A 54 7.50 -1.94 0.81
C GLN A 54 6.33 -1.49 1.69
N ALA A 55 5.73 -0.32 1.41
CA ALA A 55 4.59 0.19 2.16
C ALA A 55 3.38 -0.74 2.06
N MET A 56 3.07 -1.24 0.86
CA MET A 56 2.02 -2.23 0.63
C MET A 56 2.28 -3.52 1.41
N PHE A 57 3.50 -4.05 1.36
CA PHE A 57 3.88 -5.25 2.09
C PHE A 57 3.73 -5.07 3.61
N THR A 58 4.26 -3.98 4.16
CA THR A 58 4.15 -3.68 5.59
C THR A 58 2.69 -3.55 6.03
N LYS A 59 1.84 -2.85 5.26
CA LYS A 59 0.42 -2.76 5.58
C LYS A 59 -0.29 -4.10 5.45
N GLY A 60 0.03 -4.90 4.43
CA GLY A 60 -0.48 -6.26 4.28
C GLY A 60 -0.15 -7.14 5.48
N LEU A 61 1.08 -7.08 5.98
CA LEU A 61 1.50 -7.80 7.18
C LEU A 61 0.73 -7.35 8.42
N GLN A 62 0.59 -6.03 8.62
CA GLN A 62 -0.20 -5.48 9.73
C GLN A 62 -1.64 -6.00 9.69
N ILE A 63 -2.30 -5.94 8.52
CA ILE A 63 -3.66 -6.45 8.34
C ILE A 63 -3.73 -7.94 8.65
N HIS A 64 -2.79 -8.73 8.14
CA HIS A 64 -2.73 -10.17 8.40
C HIS A 64 -2.60 -10.48 9.90
N MET A 65 -1.70 -9.80 10.59
CA MET A 65 -1.49 -9.97 12.03
C MET A 65 -2.75 -9.60 12.81
N ARG A 66 -3.39 -8.47 12.48
CA ARG A 66 -4.64 -8.07 13.13
C ARG A 66 -5.75 -9.09 12.88
N GLN A 67 -5.92 -9.56 11.65
CA GLN A 67 -6.90 -10.60 11.33
C GLN A 67 -6.66 -11.89 12.11
N ARG A 68 -5.39 -12.28 12.32
CA ARG A 68 -5.05 -13.44 13.15
C ARG A 68 -5.42 -13.23 14.61
N GLN A 69 -5.04 -12.08 15.18
CA GLN A 69 -5.41 -11.71 16.54
C GLN A 69 -6.94 -11.70 16.72
N MET A 70 -7.68 -11.13 15.75
CA MET A 70 -9.15 -11.14 15.77
C MET A 70 -9.71 -12.55 15.84
N LYS A 71 -9.16 -13.50 15.07
CA LYS A 71 -9.61 -14.91 15.14
C LYS A 71 -9.43 -15.49 16.54
N GLU A 72 -8.26 -15.26 17.15
CA GLU A 72 -7.96 -15.74 18.51
C GLU A 72 -8.82 -15.07 19.58
N GLU A 73 -9.20 -13.80 19.38
CA GLU A 73 -10.15 -13.09 20.26
C GLU A 73 -11.57 -13.65 20.11
N LEU A 74 -12.04 -13.84 18.88
CA LEU A 74 -13.36 -14.40 18.57
C LEU A 74 -13.54 -15.81 19.15
N GLU A 75 -12.51 -16.64 19.11
CA GLU A 75 -12.53 -17.99 19.71
C GLU A 75 -12.74 -17.98 21.24
N LYS A 76 -12.48 -16.86 21.91
CA LYS A 76 -12.61 -16.71 23.37
C LYS A 76 -13.95 -16.10 23.80
N LEU A 77 -14.79 -15.69 22.86
CA LEU A 77 -16.10 -15.11 23.18
C LEU A 77 -17.08 -16.21 23.56
N THR A 78 -17.53 -16.23 24.81
CA THR A 78 -18.36 -17.32 25.35
C THR A 78 -19.81 -16.93 25.66
N ASP A 79 -20.15 -15.65 25.59
CA ASP A 79 -21.48 -15.15 25.90
C ASP A 79 -21.91 -14.00 24.97
N ALA A 80 -23.22 -13.73 24.97
CA ALA A 80 -23.82 -12.76 24.06
C ALA A 80 -23.34 -11.32 24.31
N GLN A 81 -23.05 -10.95 25.55
CA GLN A 81 -22.59 -9.59 25.86
C GLN A 81 -21.17 -9.39 25.33
N ALA A 82 -20.28 -10.37 25.52
CA ALA A 82 -18.91 -10.34 24.97
C ALA A 82 -18.88 -10.22 23.44
N VAL A 83 -19.85 -10.83 22.74
CA VAL A 83 -20.02 -10.67 21.29
C VAL A 83 -20.45 -9.24 20.92
N MET A 84 -21.41 -8.67 21.66
CA MET A 84 -21.89 -7.31 21.41
C MET A 84 -20.83 -6.24 21.71
N ASP A 85 -19.94 -6.51 22.67
CA ASP A 85 -18.88 -5.59 23.09
C ASP A 85 -17.63 -5.67 22.21
N TYR A 86 -17.54 -6.64 21.29
CA TYR A 86 -16.34 -6.86 20.49
C TYR A 86 -16.15 -5.78 19.41
N VAL A 87 -15.02 -5.07 19.47
CA VAL A 87 -14.66 -4.04 18.49
C VAL A 87 -14.01 -4.68 17.25
N VAL A 88 -14.75 -4.65 16.14
CA VAL A 88 -14.29 -5.12 14.83
C VAL A 88 -13.32 -4.12 14.19
N GLY A 89 -12.26 -4.62 13.57
CA GLY A 89 -11.28 -3.78 12.86
C GLY A 89 -10.13 -3.40 13.77
N TRP A 90 -9.64 -2.17 13.68
CA TRP A 90 -8.50 -1.70 14.47
C TRP A 90 -8.98 -1.15 15.81
N PRO A 91 -8.36 -1.53 16.95
CA PRO A 91 -8.60 -0.82 18.19
C PRO A 91 -8.14 0.64 18.05
N GLU A 92 -8.90 1.56 18.65
CA GLU A 92 -8.52 2.98 18.74
C GLU A 92 -7.25 3.20 19.57
#